data_AF-A0A1F8RXU7-F1
#
_entry.id   AF-A0A1F8RXU7-F1
#
_cell.length_a   1.000
_cell.length_b   1.000
_cell.length_c   1.000
_cell.angle_alpha   90.00
_cell.angle_beta   90.00
_cell.angle_gamma   90.00
#
_symmetry.space_group_name_H-M   'P 1'
#
loop_
_entity.id
_entity.type
_entity.pdbx_description
1 polymer ?
#
loop_
_entity_poly.entity_id
_entity_poly.type
_entity_poly.pdbx_seq_one_letter_code
_entity_poly.pdbx_strand_id
1 'polypeptide(L)'
;MAAVARPFATLLGVVTSLMLVTGFLLWARSGFATPPYVFMRGPWPQVAFFVTGVAQLASGLVVAIRRPDLPVGRLGLLFAAIVSLGALMNSYLAFAGQATSVPLPSA
;
A
#
# COMPACT_ATOMS: atom_id res chain seq x y z
N MET A 1 -15.06 -8.97 24.15
CA MET A 1 -14.09 -8.92 23.01
C MET A 1 -14.29 -7.71 22.08
N ALA A 2 -15.51 -7.20 21.89
CA ALA A 2 -15.78 -6.04 21.01
C ALA A 2 -15.04 -4.74 21.38
N ALA A 3 -14.77 -4.50 22.68
CA ALA A 3 -14.06 -3.31 23.15
C ALA A 3 -12.60 -3.20 22.65
N VAL A 4 -11.93 -4.34 22.42
CA VAL A 4 -10.54 -4.40 21.91
C VAL A 4 -10.50 -4.49 20.38
N ALA A 5 -11.56 -5.03 19.77
CA ALA A 5 -11.66 -5.22 18.32
C ALA A 5 -11.66 -3.90 17.54
N ARG A 6 -12.33 -2.88 18.07
CA ARG A 6 -12.42 -1.54 17.46
C ARG A 6 -11.07 -0.81 17.43
N PRO A 7 -10.35 -0.60 18.55
CA PRO A 7 -9.06 0.09 18.53
C PRO A 7 -8.02 -0.66 17.70
N PHE A 8 -8.02 -2.00 17.70
CA PHE A 8 -7.14 -2.79 16.85
C PHE A 8 -7.43 -2.59 15.36
N ALA A 9 -8.71 -2.65 14.95
CA ALA A 9 -9.10 -2.42 13.56
C ALA A 9 -8.76 -0.99 13.11
N THR A 10 -8.97 0.00 13.98
CA THR A 10 -8.59 1.39 13.70
C THR A 10 -7.08 1.55 13.56
N LEU A 11 -6.28 0.98 14.47
CA LEU A 11 -4.82 1.02 14.39
C LEU A 11 -4.32 0.39 13.09
N LEU A 12 -4.80 -0.81 12.76
CA LEU A 12 -4.40 -1.51 11.54
C LEU A 12 -4.81 -0.74 10.28
N GLY A 13 -6.00 -0.13 10.29
CA GLY A 13 -6.46 0.74 9.21
C GLY A 13 -5.59 1.98 9.04
N VAL A 14 -5.18 2.63 10.13
CA VAL A 14 -4.26 3.79 10.11
C VAL A 14 -2.90 3.40 9.54
N VAL A 15 -2.30 2.31 10.03
CA VAL A 15 -1.00 1.82 9.54
C VAL A 15 -1.07 1.53 8.04
N THR A 16 -2.11 0.82 7.60
CA THR A 16 -2.32 0.49 6.18
C THR A 16 -2.48 1.74 5.32
N SER A 17 -3.22 2.74 5.81
CA SER A 17 -3.40 4.03 5.13
C SER A 17 -2.06 4.76 4.97
N LEU A 18 -1.25 4.81 6.03
CA LEU A 18 0.08 5.43 6.00
C LEU A 18 1.01 4.74 4.99
N MET A 19 0.97 3.42 4.90
CA MET A 19 1.73 2.66 3.91
C MET A 19 1.32 3.03 2.47
N LEU A 20 0.01 3.10 2.19
CA LEU A 20 -0.50 3.49 0.88
C LEU A 20 -0.10 4.92 0.51
N VAL A 21 -0.29 5.87 1.42
CA VAL A 21 0.07 7.28 1.16
C VAL A 21 1.57 7.41 0.94
N THR A 22 2.39 6.78 1.78
CA THR A 22 3.85 6.82 1.63
C THR A 22 4.30 6.19 0.31
N GLY A 23 3.74 5.03 -0.05
CA GLY A 23 4.03 4.37 -1.31
C GLY A 23 3.67 5.27 -2.49
N PHE A 24 2.46 5.83 -2.48
CA PHE A 24 2.01 6.71 -3.56
C PHE A 24 2.90 7.94 -3.70
N LEU A 25 3.29 8.57 -2.60
CA LEU A 25 4.19 9.73 -2.62
C LEU A 25 5.58 9.38 -3.16
N LEU A 26 6.14 8.23 -2.79
CA LEU A 26 7.42 7.75 -3.33
C LEU A 26 7.34 7.52 -4.83
N TRP A 27 6.26 6.90 -5.30
CA TRP A 27 6.05 6.64 -6.73
C TRP A 27 5.78 7.92 -7.53
N ALA A 28 5.02 8.85 -6.98
CA ALA A 28 4.82 10.17 -7.59
C ALA A 28 6.14 10.95 -7.67
N ARG A 29 6.97 10.89 -6.61
CA ARG A 29 8.30 11.51 -6.58
C ARG A 29 9.25 10.85 -7.58
N SER A 30 9.04 9.57 -7.90
CA SER A 30 9.78 8.89 -8.96
C SER A 30 9.25 9.18 -10.37
N GLY A 31 8.41 10.20 -10.56
CA GLY A 31 7.78 10.50 -11.86
C GLY A 31 6.93 9.35 -12.40
N PHE A 32 6.35 8.54 -11.51
CA PHE A 32 5.60 7.33 -11.86
C PHE A 32 6.41 6.26 -12.62
N ALA A 33 7.74 6.25 -12.42
CA ALA A 33 8.62 5.21 -12.95
C ALA A 33 8.14 3.79 -12.56
N THR A 34 8.43 2.84 -13.44
CA THR A 34 8.07 1.44 -13.23
C THR A 34 9.14 0.72 -12.42
N PRO A 35 8.78 -0.15 -11.46
CA PRO A 35 9.75 -0.97 -10.72
C PRO A 35 10.55 -1.88 -11.66
N PRO A 36 11.79 -2.26 -11.28
CA PRO A 36 12.72 -3.00 -12.16
C PRO A 36 12.36 -4.46 -12.43
N TYR A 37 11.25 -4.99 -11.91
CA TYR A 37 10.87 -6.40 -12.07
C TYR A 37 10.03 -6.65 -13.33
N VAL A 38 10.34 -7.74 -14.04
CA VAL A 38 9.72 -8.10 -15.34
C VAL A 38 8.20 -8.26 -15.26
N PHE A 39 7.67 -8.74 -14.12
CA PHE A 39 6.23 -8.92 -13.89
C PHE A 39 5.48 -7.61 -13.60
N MET A 40 6.19 -6.49 -13.39
CA MET A 40 5.64 -5.14 -13.19
C MET A 40 6.05 -4.19 -14.32
N ARG A 41 6.25 -4.72 -15.54
CA ARG A 41 6.49 -3.88 -16.72
C ARG A 41 5.26 -3.01 -17.00
N GLY A 42 5.37 -1.73 -16.67
CA GLY A 42 4.33 -0.72 -16.88
C GLY A 42 3.77 -0.17 -15.55
N PRO A 43 3.11 1.01 -15.58
CA PRO A 43 2.54 1.62 -14.38
C PRO A 43 1.27 0.89 -13.88
N TRP A 44 0.60 0.13 -14.74
CA TRP A 44 -0.69 -0.50 -14.44
C TRP A 44 -0.70 -1.51 -13.28
N PRO A 45 0.28 -2.42 -13.15
CA PRO A 45 0.39 -3.27 -11.98
C PRO A 45 0.46 -2.47 -10.68
N GLN A 46 1.20 -1.36 -10.67
CA GLN A 46 1.29 -0.47 -9.51
C GLN A 46 -0.06 0.18 -9.18
N VAL A 47 -0.77 0.67 -10.20
CA VAL A 47 -2.14 1.19 -10.05
C VAL A 47 -3.06 0.12 -9.44
N ALA A 48 -2.98 -1.13 -9.94
CA ALA A 48 -3.77 -2.23 -9.42
C ALA A 48 -3.48 -2.52 -7.94
N PHE A 49 -2.23 -2.45 -7.50
CA PHE A 49 -1.87 -2.58 -6.09
C PHE A 49 -2.52 -1.48 -5.22
N PHE A 50 -2.45 -0.22 -5.66
CA PHE A 50 -3.08 0.89 -4.92
C PHE A 50 -4.59 0.76 -4.86
N VAL A 51 -5.25 0.51 -6.00
CA VAL A 51 -6.70 0.35 -6.07
C VAL A 51 -7.17 -0.82 -5.20
N THR A 52 -6.47 -1.96 -5.27
CA THR A 52 -6.77 -3.14 -4.45
C THR A 52 -6.57 -2.85 -2.97
N GLY A 53 -5.47 -2.19 -2.61
CA GLY A 53 -5.19 -1.80 -1.23
C GLY A 53 -6.26 -0.89 -0.65
N VAL A 54 -6.69 0.15 -1.38
CA VAL A 54 -7.74 1.08 -0.97
C VAL A 54 -9.10 0.39 -0.85
N ALA A 55 -9.49 -0.42 -1.85
CA ALA A 55 -10.76 -1.15 -1.84
C ALA A 55 -10.83 -2.14 -0.68
N GLN A 56 -9.73 -2.86 -0.40
CA GLN A 56 -9.70 -3.81 0.70
C GLN A 56 -9.66 -3.11 2.06
N LEU A 57 -8.93 -2.00 2.18
CA LEU A 57 -8.92 -1.19 3.38
C LEU A 57 -10.33 -0.68 3.71
N ALA A 58 -11.02 -0.10 2.73
CA ALA A 58 -12.38 0.42 2.91
C ALA A 58 -13.36 -0.69 3.31
N SER A 59 -13.38 -1.80 2.57
CA SER A 59 -14.27 -2.93 2.88
C SER A 59 -13.95 -3.58 4.23
N GLY A 60 -12.67 -3.83 4.52
CA GLY A 60 -12.21 -4.40 5.78
C GLY A 60 -12.56 -3.52 6.98
N LEU A 61 -12.37 -2.21 6.87
CA LEU A 61 -12.69 -1.24 7.92
C LEU A 61 -14.20 -1.21 8.20
N VAL A 62 -15.03 -1.14 7.15
CA VAL A 62 -16.49 -1.13 7.28
C VAL A 62 -16.98 -2.39 7.98
N VAL A 63 -16.49 -3.57 7.57
CA VAL A 63 -16.90 -4.84 8.18
C VAL A 63 -16.38 -4.95 9.62
N ALA A 64 -15.13 -4.55 9.90
CA ALA A 64 -14.55 -4.60 11.24
C ALA A 64 -15.27 -3.66 12.23
N ILE A 65 -15.78 -2.53 11.77
CA ILE A 65 -16.56 -1.59 12.59
C ILE A 65 -18.00 -2.08 12.79
N ARG A 66 -18.67 -2.51 11.70
CA ARG A 66 -20.09 -2.90 11.74
C ARG A 66 -20.33 -4.29 12.34
N ARG A 67 -19.39 -5.21 12.19
CA ARG A 67 -19.46 -6.59 12.70
C ARG A 67 -18.14 -6.98 13.38
N PRO A 68 -17.77 -6.36 14.51
CA PRO A 68 -16.49 -6.57 15.21
C PRO A 68 -16.31 -8.00 15.76
N ASP A 69 -17.43 -8.74 15.84
CA ASP A 69 -17.53 -10.10 16.35
C ASP A 69 -17.08 -11.14 15.30
N LEU A 70 -17.10 -10.76 14.01
CA LEU A 70 -16.68 -11.63 12.91
C LEU A 70 -15.20 -11.39 12.55
N PRO A 71 -14.42 -12.46 12.29
CA PRO A 71 -13.01 -12.33 11.91
C PRO A 71 -12.84 -11.74 10.49
N VAL A 72 -13.88 -11.77 9.66
CA VAL A 72 -13.84 -11.39 8.24
C VAL A 72 -13.32 -9.97 8.03
N GLY A 73 -13.77 -8.99 8.84
CA GLY A 73 -13.29 -7.61 8.72
C GLY A 73 -11.80 -7.48 9.03
N ARG A 74 -11.30 -8.23 10.02
CA ARG A 74 -9.87 -8.24 10.39
C ARG A 74 -9.01 -8.90 9.33
N LEU A 75 -9.50 -10.00 8.74
CA LEU A 75 -8.84 -10.65 7.61
C LEU A 75 -8.78 -9.74 6.38
N GLY A 76 -9.86 -8.99 6.12
CA GLY A 76 -9.87 -7.96 5.09
C GLY A 76 -8.81 -6.87 5.31
N LEU A 77 -8.72 -6.34 6.53
CA LEU A 77 -7.69 -5.35 6.90
C LEU A 77 -6.27 -5.90 6.82
N LEU A 78 -6.04 -7.16 7.24
CA LEU A 78 -4.74 -7.82 7.11
C LEU A 78 -4.34 -8.00 5.64
N PHE A 79 -5.27 -8.42 4.79
CA PHE A 79 -5.03 -8.51 3.36
C PHE A 79 -4.70 -7.13 2.77
N ALA A 80 -5.44 -6.09 3.17
CA ALA A 80 -5.17 -4.72 2.76
C ALA A 80 -3.75 -4.28 3.16
N ALA A 81 -3.29 -4.62 4.37
CA ALA A 81 -1.95 -4.31 4.84
C ALA A 81 -0.86 -4.98 3.99
N ILE A 82 -1.03 -6.26 3.65
CA ILE A 82 -0.07 -7.01 2.81
C ILE A 82 0.02 -6.39 1.41
N VAL A 83 -1.13 -6.10 0.79
CA VAL A 83 -1.19 -5.47 -0.54
C VAL A 83 -0.54 -4.08 -0.52
N SER A 84 -0.82 -3.29 0.53
CA SER A 84 -0.29 -1.94 0.70
C SER A 84 1.21 -1.94 0.94
N LEU A 85 1.74 -2.91 1.68
CA LEU A 85 3.17 -3.12 1.85
C LEU A 85 3.83 -3.44 0.50
N GLY A 86 3.21 -4.30 -0.31
CA GLY A 86 3.67 -4.58 -1.68
C GLY A 86 3.73 -3.32 -2.54
N ALA A 87 2.68 -2.48 -2.50
CA ALA A 87 2.65 -1.19 -3.20
C ALA A 87 3.79 -0.26 -2.75
N LEU A 88 4.02 -0.16 -1.43
CA LEU A 88 5.07 0.65 -0.83
C LEU A 88 6.47 0.20 -1.27
N MET A 89 6.77 -1.11 -1.16
CA MET A 89 8.08 -1.65 -1.53
C MET A 89 8.40 -1.42 -3.01
N ASN A 90 7.42 -1.62 -3.90
CA ASN A 90 7.61 -1.38 -5.33
C ASN A 90 7.80 0.11 -5.64
N SER A 91 7.05 0.98 -4.96
CA SER A 91 7.22 2.44 -5.08
C SER A 91 8.59 2.91 -4.62
N TYR A 92 9.11 2.34 -3.53
CA TYR A 92 10.46 2.59 -3.06
C TYR A 92 11.52 2.15 -4.09
N LEU A 93 11.36 0.98 -4.69
CA LEU A 93 12.29 0.48 -5.70
C LEU A 93 12.26 1.31 -6.99
N ALA A 94 11.08 1.76 -7.43
CA ALA A 94 10.96 2.70 -8.55
C ALA A 94 11.70 4.02 -8.27
N PHE A 95 11.57 4.55 -7.05
CA PHE A 95 12.29 5.74 -6.61
C PHE A 95 13.81 5.54 -6.53
N ALA A 96 14.26 4.42 -5.95
CA ALA A 96 15.68 4.08 -5.84
C ALA A 96 16.34 3.85 -7.21
N GLY A 97 15.63 3.17 -8.14
CA GLY A 97 16.13 2.92 -9.50
C GLY A 97 16.33 4.19 -10.31
N GLN A 98 15.56 5.26 -10.03
CA GLN A 98 15.82 6.56 -10.64
C GLN A 98 17.07 7.24 -10.10
N ALA A 99 17.35 7.13 -8.80
CA ALA A 99 18.51 7.76 -8.17
C ALA A 99 19.85 7.29 -8.79
N THR A 100 19.90 6.05 -9.30
CA THR A 100 21.07 5.49 -9.97
C THR A 100 21.17 5.83 -11.47
N SER A 101 20.14 6.45 -12.05
CA SER A 101 20.07 6.77 -13.48
C SER A 101 20.43 8.22 -13.82
N VAL A 102 20.66 9.07 -12.82
CA VAL A 102 21.12 10.45 -13.01
C VAL A 102 22.63 10.44 -13.24
N PRO A 103 23.14 10.86 -14.42
CA PRO A 103 24.57 10.99 -14.66
C PRO A 103 25.15 12.05 -13.70
N LEU A 104 26.30 11.75 -13.06
CA LEU A 104 27.10 12.77 -12.40
C LEU A 104 27.43 13.87 -13.43
N PRO A 105 27.32 15.17 -13.09
CA PRO A 105 27.75 16.22 -13.99
C PRO A 105 29.23 15.98 -14.33
N SER A 106 29.53 15.83 -15.61
CA SER A 106 30.90 15.73 -16.11
C SER A 106 31.63 17.03 -15.75
N ALA A 107 32.58 16.93 -14.83
CA ALA A 107 33.52 18.00 -14.49
C ALA A 107 34.51 18.25 -15.62
#